data_AF-A0A0D1CGE3-F1
#
_entry.id   AF-A0A0D1CGE3-F1
#
_cell.length_a   1.000
_cell.length_b   1.000
_cell.length_c   1.000
_cell.angle_alpha   90.00
_cell.angle_beta   90.00
_cell.angle_gamma   90.00
#
_symmetry.space_group_name_H-M   'P 1'
#
loop_
_entity.id
_entity.type
_entity.pdbx_description
1 polymer ?
#
loop_
_entity_poly.entity_id
_entity_poly.type
_entity_poly.pdbx_seq_one_letter_code
_entity_poly.pdbx_strand_id
1 'polypeptide(L)'
;MSNQPSAAGPPSKSGFHQAASFVERALSFRANAQRTATSCSNSNKVNPPSDAVGRSLSKLVVAAPLDAQDLKQTVESFPALPNDRIEKLLPGAELEHARQWIQAALQEMHLNYDLDPKLLGERSDANRGNALIALLLSRIVVQQSGSGHEANGHSDGHLSSAVIDQEDESRDGSAYASEGAKPKSTISAPFRQFETHDLLKAIDKKDVETILAIRNANFDLLLDLSHGGGPAGKNSPAASQAGGSTNTPLGYAISLGKGWETVSIVLVGALSKFVNQLPDDEDEYEDSPQAATSIGGTVSKVKKPKKLQLDPRTMSRLRKIRVNLKLAIDHSIFQDQTSLLASYLQVLVMSEGSPFLNSAIEDVAHCLTLRYSAAGALDGGADPVARSRSQVMQFVTVSLRHKSEKVAAVKDYISNAQSDLLLMALWSLIKLTRSQFEAVQQSLRGSKVDEAELRDLANPLPSFFFARDERVASNFVARVGKLGYTVDGLSGVKGPSAGLVKLATRVAEALQEGARRKGSHERLELITASLEGRNRS
;
A
#
# COMPACT_ATOMS: atom_id res chain seq x y z
N MET A 1 -29.62 -9.91 67.65
CA MET A 1 -29.55 -8.60 66.99
C MET A 1 -28.30 -7.89 67.48
N SER A 2 -27.22 -7.94 66.70
CA SER A 2 -25.99 -7.19 66.98
C SER A 2 -25.24 -7.00 65.66
N ASN A 3 -24.92 -5.76 65.33
CA ASN A 3 -24.30 -5.30 64.09
C ASN A 3 -22.78 -5.59 64.09
N GLN A 4 -22.26 -6.09 62.96
CA GLN A 4 -20.85 -5.93 62.58
C GLN A 4 -20.74 -5.28 61.19
N PRO A 5 -19.78 -4.36 60.98
CA PRO A 5 -19.65 -3.61 59.74
C PRO A 5 -18.82 -4.36 58.70
N SER A 6 -19.29 -4.35 57.45
CA SER A 6 -18.56 -4.82 56.27
C SER A 6 -17.42 -3.87 55.92
N ALA A 7 -16.20 -4.40 55.83
CA ALA A 7 -15.02 -3.69 55.36
C ALA A 7 -15.12 -3.37 53.86
N ALA A 8 -14.94 -2.09 53.51
CA ALA A 8 -14.85 -1.62 52.14
C ALA A 8 -13.49 -2.01 51.52
N GLY A 9 -13.52 -2.75 50.41
CA GLY A 9 -12.34 -3.02 49.58
C GLY A 9 -11.90 -1.78 48.80
N PRO A 10 -10.61 -1.66 48.44
CA PRO A 10 -10.07 -0.48 47.77
C PRO A 10 -10.59 -0.37 46.32
N PRO A 11 -10.76 0.86 45.78
CA PRO A 11 -11.28 1.05 44.44
C PRO A 11 -10.31 0.53 43.38
N SER A 12 -10.85 -0.24 42.42
CA SER A 12 -10.16 -0.68 41.22
C SER A 12 -9.60 0.51 40.44
N LYS A 13 -8.27 0.56 40.31
CA LYS A 13 -7.58 1.61 39.56
C LYS A 13 -7.97 1.52 38.07
N SER A 14 -8.45 2.65 37.54
CA SER A 14 -8.81 2.89 36.14
C SER A 14 -7.70 2.46 35.16
N GLY A 15 -8.10 1.76 34.08
CA GLY A 15 -7.23 1.28 33.00
C GLY A 15 -6.44 2.37 32.27
N PHE A 16 -6.76 3.65 32.50
CA PHE A 16 -6.02 4.78 31.95
C PHE A 16 -4.60 4.89 32.53
N HIS A 17 -4.39 4.53 33.80
CA HIS A 17 -3.06 4.56 34.41
C HIS A 17 -2.14 3.44 33.90
N GLN A 18 -2.69 2.28 33.52
CA GLN A 18 -1.89 1.21 32.91
C GLN A 18 -1.42 1.60 31.51
N ALA A 19 -2.28 2.23 30.69
CA ALA A 19 -1.93 2.73 29.37
C ALA A 19 -0.87 3.85 29.43
N ALA A 20 -1.00 4.79 30.36
CA ALA A 20 0.00 5.85 30.57
C ALA A 20 1.36 5.26 31.02
N SER A 21 1.36 4.27 31.92
CA SER A 21 2.61 3.63 32.37
C SER A 21 3.28 2.79 31.26
N PHE A 22 2.52 2.27 30.29
CA PHE A 22 3.06 1.54 29.15
C PHE A 22 3.73 2.48 28.14
N VAL A 23 3.15 3.66 27.89
CA VAL A 23 3.73 4.69 27.03
C VAL A 23 5.00 5.29 27.65
N GLU A 24 5.02 5.54 28.97
CA GLU A 24 6.24 5.97 29.68
C GLU A 24 7.35 4.92 29.62
N ARG A 25 7.00 3.64 29.79
CA ARG A 25 7.97 2.54 29.71
C ARG A 25 8.51 2.35 28.29
N ALA A 26 7.67 2.52 27.26
CA ALA A 26 8.09 2.47 25.86
C ALA A 26 9.01 3.64 25.45
N LEU A 27 8.78 4.83 26.01
CA LEU A 27 9.64 6.01 25.76
C LEU A 27 10.97 5.94 26.54
N SER A 28 10.99 5.29 27.71
CA SER A 28 12.20 5.05 28.50
C SER A 28 13.22 4.13 27.80
N PHE A 29 12.77 3.14 27.02
CA PHE A 29 13.67 2.24 26.29
C PHE A 29 14.43 2.92 25.14
N ARG A 30 13.91 4.02 24.58
CA ARG A 30 14.58 4.74 23.48
C ARG A 30 15.70 5.67 23.97
N ALA A 31 15.64 6.13 25.23
CA ALA A 31 16.64 7.03 25.79
C ALA A 31 17.92 6.32 26.28
N ASN A 32 17.83 5.03 26.65
CA ASN A 32 18.98 4.27 27.15
C ASN A 32 19.84 3.60 26.06
N ALA A 33 19.32 3.44 24.84
CA ALA A 33 20.08 2.87 23.72
C ALA A 33 21.15 3.82 23.14
N GLN A 34 21.18 5.10 23.55
CA GLN A 34 22.17 6.09 23.11
C GLN A 34 23.27 6.41 24.14
N ARG A 35 23.37 5.67 25.27
CA ARG A 35 24.39 5.94 26.31
C ARG A 35 25.44 4.86 26.53
N THR A 36 25.46 3.77 25.78
CA THR A 36 26.48 2.71 25.95
C THR A 36 27.32 2.53 24.68
N ALA A 37 28.16 3.52 24.38
CA ALA A 37 29.37 3.31 23.57
C ALA A 37 30.30 4.53 23.73
N THR A 38 31.03 4.63 24.84
CA THR A 38 32.34 5.31 24.91
C THR A 38 32.93 5.17 26.31
N SER A 39 33.79 4.16 26.49
CA SER A 39 34.85 4.13 27.49
C SER A 39 35.76 2.94 27.18
N CYS A 40 36.94 3.22 26.63
CA CYS A 40 38.22 2.55 26.87
C CYS A 40 39.30 3.32 26.09
N SER A 41 40.31 3.76 26.83
CA SER A 41 41.44 4.61 26.47
C SER A 41 42.45 3.95 25.52
N ASN A 42 43.19 4.76 24.74
CA ASN A 42 44.66 4.80 24.85
C ASN A 42 45.27 5.99 24.09
N SER A 43 46.24 6.59 24.76
CA SER A 43 47.07 7.73 24.35
C SER A 43 48.04 7.37 23.23
N ASN A 44 48.07 8.16 22.16
CA ASN A 44 49.31 8.42 21.43
C ASN A 44 49.25 9.77 20.69
N LYS A 45 50.26 10.60 20.93
CA LYS A 45 50.52 11.88 20.26
C LYS A 45 50.86 11.64 18.80
N VAL A 46 50.09 12.20 17.86
CA VAL A 46 50.55 12.51 16.49
C VAL A 46 49.86 13.81 16.02
N ASN A 47 50.64 14.70 15.44
CA ASN A 47 50.25 16.02 14.92
C ASN A 47 49.13 15.96 13.85
N PRO A 48 48.26 16.99 13.73
CA PRO A 48 47.23 17.01 12.69
C PRO A 48 47.76 17.56 11.36
N PRO A 49 47.37 17.01 10.20
CA PRO A 49 47.36 17.75 8.96
C PRO A 49 46.06 18.55 8.83
N SER A 50 46.22 19.80 8.41
CA SER A 50 45.18 20.71 7.93
C SER A 50 44.42 20.08 6.76
N ASP A 51 43.09 19.94 6.90
CA ASP A 51 42.07 20.14 5.85
C ASP A 51 40.73 19.56 6.33
N ALA A 52 40.02 20.31 7.15
CA ALA A 52 38.62 20.06 7.45
C ALA A 52 37.81 21.31 7.06
N VAL A 53 37.23 21.26 5.87
CA VAL A 53 36.19 22.22 5.45
C VAL A 53 35.03 22.07 6.42
N GLY A 54 34.92 22.98 7.38
CA GLY A 54 33.82 23.02 8.32
C GLY A 54 32.52 23.32 7.56
N ARG A 55 31.68 22.30 7.37
CA ARG A 55 30.28 22.50 6.97
C ARG A 55 29.59 23.31 8.06
N SER A 56 29.28 24.57 7.79
CA SER A 56 28.43 25.37 8.66
C SER A 56 27.05 24.71 8.70
N LEU A 57 26.65 24.22 9.88
CA LEU A 57 25.33 23.64 10.07
C LEU A 57 24.29 24.75 9.97
N SER A 58 23.43 24.68 8.97
CA SER A 58 22.31 25.60 8.79
C SER A 58 21.38 25.47 9.99
N LYS A 59 21.09 26.58 10.68
CA LYS A 59 20.21 26.56 11.85
C LYS A 59 18.76 26.57 11.35
N LEU A 60 18.00 25.55 11.72
CA LEU A 60 16.55 25.49 11.49
C LEU A 60 15.86 26.30 12.58
N VAL A 61 15.09 27.30 12.18
CA VAL A 61 14.29 28.13 13.10
C VAL A 61 12.84 28.09 12.63
N VAL A 62 11.92 27.79 13.56
CA VAL A 62 10.49 27.97 13.29
C VAL A 62 10.19 29.46 13.43
N ALA A 63 9.70 30.11 12.37
CA ALA A 63 9.58 31.57 12.31
C ALA A 63 8.70 32.17 13.41
N ALA A 64 7.65 31.46 13.81
CA ALA A 64 6.77 31.83 14.93
C ALA A 64 6.06 30.56 15.46
N PRO A 65 5.79 30.47 16.78
CA PRO A 65 4.94 29.42 17.32
C PRO A 65 3.55 29.47 16.69
N LEU A 66 2.88 28.32 16.61
CA LEU A 66 1.50 28.26 16.13
C LEU A 66 0.57 28.96 17.14
N ASP A 67 -0.36 29.75 16.62
CA ASP A 67 -1.38 30.41 17.44
C ASP A 67 -2.79 29.81 17.23
N ALA A 68 -3.78 30.38 17.90
CA ALA A 68 -5.17 29.92 17.78
C ALA A 68 -5.80 30.29 16.41
N GLN A 69 -5.25 31.26 15.67
CA GLN A 69 -5.72 31.61 14.32
C GLN A 69 -5.24 30.59 13.29
N ASP A 70 -4.01 30.12 13.44
CA ASP A 70 -3.42 29.02 12.65
C ASP A 70 -4.28 27.75 12.72
N LEU A 71 -4.81 27.44 13.90
CA LEU A 71 -5.71 26.31 14.09
C LEU A 71 -7.04 26.49 13.33
N LYS A 72 -7.54 27.73 13.20
CA LYS A 72 -8.77 28.00 12.44
C LYS A 72 -8.56 27.90 10.94
N GLN A 73 -7.41 28.37 10.44
CA GLN A 73 -7.07 28.27 9.01
C GLN A 73 -6.98 26.81 8.54
N THR A 74 -6.44 25.91 9.38
CA THR A 74 -6.34 24.47 9.07
C THR A 74 -7.67 23.72 9.14
N VAL A 75 -8.75 24.35 9.63
CA VAL A 75 -10.13 23.81 9.55
C VAL A 75 -10.77 24.18 8.21
N GLU A 76 -10.43 25.34 7.66
CA GLU A 76 -11.01 25.86 6.42
C GLU A 76 -10.33 25.28 5.18
N SER A 77 -8.99 25.19 5.17
CA SER A 77 -8.20 24.75 4.00
C SER A 77 -6.94 23.98 4.40
N PHE A 78 -6.47 23.10 3.51
CA PHE A 78 -5.20 22.42 3.73
C PHE A 78 -4.02 23.36 3.40
N PRO A 79 -3.02 23.52 4.29
CA PRO A 79 -1.90 24.42 4.04
C PRO A 79 -1.07 24.00 2.81
N ALA A 80 -0.81 24.94 1.91
CA ALA A 80 0.08 24.71 0.79
C ALA A 80 1.55 24.83 1.22
N LEU A 81 2.38 23.84 0.85
CA LEU A 81 3.83 23.88 1.02
C LEU A 81 4.50 24.05 -0.36
N PRO A 82 5.02 25.25 -0.70
CA PRO A 82 5.65 25.46 -1.99
C PRO A 82 6.95 24.66 -2.14
N ASN A 83 7.25 24.21 -3.37
CA ASN A 83 8.39 23.34 -3.66
C ASN A 83 9.73 23.94 -3.23
N ASP A 84 9.90 25.26 -3.40
CA ASP A 84 11.10 25.99 -3.00
C ASP A 84 11.41 25.85 -1.50
N ARG A 85 10.38 25.65 -0.66
CA ARG A 85 10.56 25.40 0.78
C ARG A 85 11.06 23.99 1.04
N ILE A 86 10.52 22.99 0.35
CA ILE A 86 10.97 21.61 0.44
C ILE A 86 12.42 21.50 -0.03
N GLU A 87 12.79 22.22 -1.08
CA GLU A 87 14.17 22.29 -1.58
C GLU A 87 15.11 22.96 -0.58
N LYS A 88 14.68 24.03 0.09
CA LYS A 88 15.47 24.66 1.16
C LYS A 88 15.64 23.76 2.40
N LEU A 89 14.64 22.96 2.73
CA LEU A 89 14.69 22.01 3.86
C LEU A 89 15.60 20.81 3.59
N LEU A 90 15.64 20.36 2.33
CA LEU A 90 16.44 19.24 1.87
C LEU A 90 17.33 19.71 0.71
N PRO A 91 18.38 20.50 0.98
CA PRO A 91 19.28 20.98 -0.08
C PRO A 91 20.16 19.83 -0.60
N GLY A 92 20.52 19.90 -1.89
CA GLY A 92 21.43 18.92 -2.53
C GLY A 92 20.74 18.00 -3.53
N ALA A 93 21.46 17.61 -4.58
CA ALA A 93 20.93 16.72 -5.63
C ALA A 93 20.71 15.29 -5.09
N GLU A 94 21.51 14.87 -4.12
CA GLU A 94 21.44 13.56 -3.47
C GLU A 94 20.13 13.32 -2.69
N LEU A 95 19.40 14.39 -2.34
CA LEU A 95 18.13 14.32 -1.61
C LEU A 95 16.88 14.47 -2.51
N GLU A 96 17.04 14.44 -3.84
CA GLU A 96 15.93 14.62 -4.78
C GLU A 96 14.80 13.60 -4.55
N HIS A 97 15.13 12.32 -4.38
CA HIS A 97 14.14 11.28 -4.07
C HIS A 97 13.41 11.54 -2.75
N ALA A 98 14.09 12.05 -1.72
CA ALA A 98 13.46 12.39 -0.46
C ALA A 98 12.45 13.54 -0.62
N ARG A 99 12.76 14.54 -1.47
CA ARG A 99 11.82 15.63 -1.81
C ARG A 99 10.57 15.08 -2.52
N GLN A 100 10.76 14.17 -3.48
CA GLN A 100 9.65 13.51 -4.18
C GLN A 100 8.75 12.72 -3.23
N TRP A 101 9.34 11.99 -2.25
CA TRP A 101 8.55 11.26 -1.24
C TRP A 101 7.74 12.19 -0.33
N ILE A 102 8.33 13.29 0.13
CA ILE A 102 7.62 14.28 0.95
C ILE A 102 6.47 14.93 0.16
N GLN A 103 6.70 15.28 -1.10
CA GLN A 103 5.64 15.82 -1.96
C GLN A 103 4.49 14.81 -2.14
N ALA A 104 4.83 13.54 -2.41
CA ALA A 104 3.84 12.49 -2.59
C ALA A 104 2.99 12.28 -1.33
N ALA A 105 3.60 12.35 -0.14
CA ALA A 105 2.94 12.25 1.16
C ALA A 105 2.05 13.47 1.45
N LEU A 106 2.53 14.69 1.17
CA LEU A 106 1.73 15.92 1.34
C LEU A 106 0.51 15.95 0.42
N GLN A 107 0.65 15.48 -0.82
CA GLN A 107 -0.47 15.32 -1.75
C GLN A 107 -1.50 14.31 -1.24
N GLU A 108 -1.05 13.21 -0.62
CA GLU A 108 -1.96 12.22 -0.01
C GLU A 108 -2.68 12.80 1.20
N MET A 109 -1.98 13.52 2.07
CA MET A 109 -2.58 14.23 3.21
C MET A 109 -3.63 15.24 2.74
N HIS A 110 -3.33 16.01 1.70
CA HIS A 110 -4.27 16.98 1.12
C HIS A 110 -5.50 16.28 0.52
N LEU A 111 -5.31 15.22 -0.26
CA LEU A 111 -6.42 14.46 -0.84
C LEU A 111 -7.32 13.85 0.25
N ASN A 112 -6.72 13.25 1.28
CA ASN A 112 -7.45 12.71 2.42
C ASN A 112 -8.20 13.80 3.19
N TYR A 113 -7.63 15.00 3.27
CA TYR A 113 -8.27 16.16 3.86
C TYR A 113 -9.47 16.63 3.03
N ASP A 114 -9.36 16.70 1.69
CA ASP A 114 -10.46 17.13 0.82
C ASP A 114 -11.62 16.13 0.78
N LEU A 115 -11.29 14.83 0.85
CA LEU A 115 -12.26 13.75 0.85
C LEU A 115 -12.90 13.50 2.22
N ASP A 116 -12.41 14.14 3.29
CA ASP A 116 -12.97 14.01 4.64
C ASP A 116 -14.35 14.69 4.72
N PRO A 117 -15.42 13.91 4.90
CA PRO A 117 -16.77 14.47 4.94
C PRO A 117 -16.96 15.33 6.19
N LYS A 118 -17.37 16.60 6.02
CA LYS A 118 -17.71 17.52 7.13
C LYS A 118 -19.04 17.15 7.82
N LEU A 119 -19.27 15.88 8.14
CA LEU A 119 -20.57 15.33 8.53
C LEU A 119 -21.15 15.96 9.82
N LEU A 120 -20.34 16.65 10.62
CA LEU A 120 -20.79 17.36 11.83
C LEU A 120 -20.15 18.76 11.98
N GLY A 121 -19.72 19.38 10.87
CA GLY A 121 -18.98 20.64 10.90
C GLY A 121 -17.51 20.50 11.34
N GLU A 122 -17.08 19.26 11.60
CA GLU A 122 -15.75 18.92 12.09
C GLU A 122 -15.11 17.83 11.21
N ARG A 123 -13.84 18.01 10.88
CA ARG A 123 -13.01 17.01 10.18
C ARG A 123 -12.45 15.99 11.18
N SER A 124 -12.06 14.81 10.70
CA SER A 124 -11.43 13.79 11.54
C SER A 124 -10.13 14.29 12.19
N ASP A 125 -9.84 13.81 13.39
CA ASP A 125 -8.64 14.21 14.14
C ASP A 125 -7.34 13.88 13.38
N ALA A 126 -7.33 12.80 12.60
CA ALA A 126 -6.20 12.43 11.76
C ALA A 126 -5.93 13.50 10.68
N ASN A 127 -6.97 13.98 9.99
CA ASN A 127 -6.82 15.01 8.96
C ASN A 127 -6.53 16.40 9.54
N ARG A 128 -7.07 16.70 10.72
CA ARG A 128 -6.65 17.89 11.51
C ARG A 128 -5.15 17.83 11.84
N GLY A 129 -4.67 16.68 12.30
CA GLY A 129 -3.25 16.44 12.57
C GLY A 129 -2.39 16.60 11.31
N ASN A 130 -2.81 16.02 10.18
CA ASN A 130 -2.10 16.14 8.91
C ASN A 130 -2.02 17.60 8.42
N ALA A 131 -3.11 18.37 8.52
CA ALA A 131 -3.12 19.78 8.17
C ALA A 131 -2.17 20.59 9.07
N LEU A 132 -2.12 20.29 10.38
CA LEU A 132 -1.18 20.94 11.30
C LEU A 132 0.27 20.58 11.01
N ILE A 133 0.57 19.33 10.62
CA ILE A 133 1.92 18.91 10.21
C ILE A 133 2.34 19.69 8.96
N ALA A 134 1.46 19.82 7.97
CA ALA A 134 1.74 20.62 6.76
C ALA A 134 1.99 22.10 7.11
N LEU A 135 1.21 22.67 8.03
CA LEU A 135 1.41 24.04 8.51
C LEU A 135 2.74 24.23 9.25
N LEU A 136 3.11 23.27 10.11
CA LEU A 136 4.40 23.31 10.81
C LEU A 136 5.56 23.30 9.81
N LEU A 137 5.50 22.42 8.80
CA LEU A 137 6.51 22.33 7.76
C LEU A 137 6.62 23.64 6.96
N SER A 138 5.51 24.34 6.70
CA SER A 138 5.53 25.62 5.97
C SER A 138 6.15 26.77 6.77
N ARG A 139 6.17 26.66 8.10
CA ARG A 139 6.73 27.64 9.03
C ARG A 139 8.21 27.44 9.34
N ILE A 140 8.81 26.31 8.96
CA ILE A 140 10.25 26.08 9.16
C ILE A 140 11.03 26.97 8.17
N VAL A 141 11.91 27.81 8.71
CA VAL A 141 12.81 28.66 7.95
C VAL A 141 14.23 28.19 8.18
N VAL A 142 14.93 27.89 7.09
CA VAL A 142 16.37 27.58 7.13
C VAL A 142 17.13 28.89 7.04
N GLN A 143 17.75 29.33 8.15
CA GLN A 143 18.64 30.50 8.11
C GLN A 143 19.99 30.05 7.52
N GLN A 144 20.32 30.58 6.34
CA GLN A 144 21.67 30.45 5.79
C GLN A 144 22.61 31.38 6.55
N SER A 145 23.59 30.80 7.24
CA SER A 145 24.59 31.56 7.99
C SER A 145 25.59 32.20 7.02
N GLY A 146 25.41 33.49 6.73
CA GLY A 146 26.48 34.41 6.33
C GLY A 146 26.68 34.65 4.82
N SER A 147 26.13 35.75 4.33
CA SER A 147 26.73 36.57 3.28
C SER A 147 26.50 38.04 3.62
N GLY A 148 27.48 38.66 4.29
CA GLY A 148 27.46 40.09 4.60
C GLY A 148 28.75 40.75 4.11
N HIS A 149 28.64 41.59 3.07
CA HIS A 149 29.21 42.96 2.93
C HIS A 149 28.82 43.48 1.53
N GLU A 150 28.00 44.55 1.44
CA GLU A 150 28.37 45.95 1.05
C GLU A 150 28.99 46.11 -0.35
N ALA A 151 28.85 47.18 -1.12
CA ALA A 151 27.94 48.33 -1.28
C ALA A 151 28.54 49.13 -2.48
N ASN A 152 27.70 49.83 -3.25
CA ASN A 152 28.04 50.86 -4.26
C ASN A 152 28.70 50.39 -5.58
N GLY A 153 28.37 50.88 -6.79
CA GLY A 153 27.40 51.87 -7.25
C GLY A 153 27.60 52.16 -8.76
N HIS A 154 26.72 53.01 -9.31
CA HIS A 154 26.83 53.83 -10.54
C HIS A 154 26.35 53.33 -11.93
N SER A 155 25.68 54.31 -12.56
CA SER A 155 25.53 54.69 -13.98
C SER A 155 24.48 54.02 -14.87
N ASP A 156 23.60 54.91 -15.35
CA ASP A 156 23.08 55.08 -16.72
C ASP A 156 22.23 53.93 -17.30
N GLY A 157 20.96 54.13 -17.68
CA GLY A 157 20.45 55.21 -18.50
C GLY A 157 20.38 54.72 -19.95
N HIS A 158 19.21 54.25 -20.42
CA HIS A 158 18.80 54.42 -21.82
C HIS A 158 17.34 54.02 -22.04
N LEU A 159 16.62 54.96 -22.64
CA LEU A 159 15.30 54.85 -23.26
C LEU A 159 15.39 54.09 -24.59
N SER A 160 14.39 53.27 -24.91
CA SER A 160 13.73 53.09 -26.22
C SER A 160 12.67 51.98 -26.07
N SER A 161 11.38 52.18 -26.34
CA SER A 161 10.68 52.55 -27.59
C SER A 161 10.44 51.34 -28.52
N ALA A 162 9.26 51.37 -29.18
CA ALA A 162 8.60 50.39 -30.06
C ALA A 162 7.80 49.29 -29.32
N VAL A 163 6.46 49.29 -29.25
CA VAL A 163 5.39 49.55 -30.26
C VAL A 163 5.60 48.75 -31.53
N ILE A 164 4.93 47.59 -31.63
CA ILE A 164 4.44 47.02 -32.89
C ILE A 164 3.08 46.38 -32.61
N ASP A 165 2.03 47.06 -33.09
CA ASP A 165 0.76 46.49 -33.52
C ASP A 165 0.98 45.56 -34.71
N GLN A 166 0.27 44.44 -34.78
CA GLN A 166 -0.34 44.02 -36.05
C GLN A 166 -1.45 42.98 -35.82
N GLU A 167 -2.67 43.43 -36.01
CA GLU A 167 -3.79 42.65 -36.54
C GLU A 167 -3.42 42.13 -37.95
N ASP A 168 -3.86 40.93 -38.32
CA ASP A 168 -4.66 40.80 -39.56
C ASP A 168 -5.35 39.43 -39.65
N GLU A 169 -6.66 39.49 -39.81
CA GLU A 169 -7.48 38.42 -40.35
C GLU A 169 -7.25 38.34 -41.87
N SER A 170 -7.21 37.14 -42.44
CA SER A 170 -7.49 36.96 -43.87
C SER A 170 -8.01 35.55 -44.15
N ARG A 171 -9.29 35.52 -44.52
CA ARG A 171 -9.95 34.49 -45.33
C ARG A 171 -9.20 34.29 -46.67
N ASP A 172 -9.15 33.08 -47.21
CA ASP A 172 -10.11 32.58 -48.23
C ASP A 172 -9.56 31.38 -49.03
N GLY A 173 -10.49 30.49 -49.42
CA GLY A 173 -10.43 29.59 -50.60
C GLY A 173 -9.36 28.49 -50.62
N SER A 174 -9.49 27.33 -51.26
CA SER A 174 -10.45 26.80 -52.21
C SER A 174 -10.16 25.30 -52.36
N ALA A 175 -11.20 24.52 -52.63
CA ALA A 175 -11.20 23.10 -52.89
C ALA A 175 -10.21 22.64 -53.99
N TYR A 176 -9.71 21.41 -53.85
CA TYR A 176 -9.59 20.48 -54.98
C TYR A 176 -9.98 19.06 -54.55
N ALA A 177 -10.93 18.50 -55.29
CA ALA A 177 -11.44 17.16 -55.16
C ALA A 177 -10.42 16.13 -55.69
N SER A 178 -10.36 14.96 -55.04
CA SER A 178 -10.09 13.72 -55.74
C SER A 178 -11.00 12.63 -55.20
N GLU A 179 -11.83 12.10 -56.10
CA GLU A 179 -12.68 10.95 -55.89
C GLU A 179 -11.80 9.69 -55.76
N GLY A 180 -12.02 8.94 -54.68
CA GLY A 180 -11.45 7.61 -54.48
C GLY A 180 -12.44 6.77 -53.68
N ALA A 181 -13.00 5.75 -54.35
CA ALA A 181 -14.09 4.92 -53.88
C ALA A 181 -13.86 4.31 -52.47
N LYS A 182 -14.84 4.53 -51.58
CA LYS A 182 -14.87 3.92 -50.25
C LYS A 182 -15.48 2.51 -50.30
N PRO A 183 -14.89 1.48 -49.67
CA PRO A 183 -15.66 0.34 -49.21
C PRO A 183 -16.56 0.77 -48.03
N LYS A 184 -17.78 0.24 -47.98
CA LYS A 184 -18.76 0.48 -46.89
C LYS A 184 -18.16 0.04 -45.55
N SER A 185 -17.57 0.98 -44.82
CA SER A 185 -17.33 0.85 -43.39
C SER A 185 -18.63 1.17 -42.65
N THR A 186 -19.03 0.25 -41.76
CA THR A 186 -19.97 0.54 -40.69
C THR A 186 -19.47 1.75 -39.93
N ILE A 187 -20.16 2.88 -40.10
CA ILE A 187 -19.89 4.13 -39.39
C ILE A 187 -20.18 3.85 -37.91
N SER A 188 -19.13 3.54 -37.14
CA SER A 188 -19.15 3.66 -35.70
C SER A 188 -19.53 5.10 -35.40
N ALA A 189 -20.68 5.30 -34.74
CA ALA A 189 -21.07 6.62 -34.26
C ALA A 189 -19.90 7.25 -33.48
N PRO A 190 -19.69 8.57 -33.59
CA PRO A 190 -18.65 9.25 -32.84
C PRO A 190 -18.82 8.94 -31.34
N PHE A 191 -17.71 8.62 -30.66
CA PHE A 191 -17.69 8.31 -29.24
C PHE A 191 -18.31 9.49 -28.47
N ARG A 192 -19.53 9.30 -27.96
CA ARG A 192 -20.18 10.27 -27.09
C ARG A 192 -19.29 10.45 -25.86
N GLN A 193 -18.87 11.68 -25.60
CA GLN A 193 -18.18 11.99 -24.35
C GLN A 193 -19.19 11.86 -23.22
N PHE A 194 -18.98 10.90 -22.34
CA PHE A 194 -19.80 10.72 -21.16
C PHE A 194 -19.44 11.76 -20.10
N GLU A 195 -20.45 12.27 -19.42
CA GLU A 195 -20.30 13.17 -18.28
C GLU A 195 -20.82 12.54 -16.98
N THR A 196 -20.58 13.19 -15.84
CA THR A 196 -21.05 12.71 -14.52
C THR A 196 -22.58 12.53 -14.48
N HIS A 197 -23.33 13.40 -15.15
CA HIS A 197 -24.79 13.31 -15.16
C HIS A 197 -25.30 12.05 -15.89
N ASP A 198 -24.60 11.60 -16.94
CA ASP A 198 -24.91 10.34 -17.63
C ASP A 198 -24.67 9.15 -16.71
N LEU A 199 -23.58 9.16 -15.93
CA LEU A 199 -23.27 8.10 -14.96
C LEU A 199 -24.31 8.02 -13.84
N LEU A 200 -24.66 9.15 -13.23
CA LEU A 200 -25.66 9.18 -12.15
C LEU A 200 -27.03 8.69 -12.65
N LYS A 201 -27.46 9.15 -13.84
CA LYS A 201 -28.69 8.68 -14.47
C LYS A 201 -28.65 7.19 -14.78
N ALA A 202 -27.50 6.66 -15.20
CA ALA A 202 -27.33 5.23 -15.42
C ALA A 202 -27.42 4.44 -14.10
N ILE A 203 -26.86 4.96 -13.01
CA ILE A 203 -26.99 4.36 -11.66
C ILE A 203 -28.46 4.36 -11.22
N ASP A 204 -29.16 5.48 -11.31
CA ASP A 204 -30.57 5.60 -10.92
C ASP A 204 -31.46 4.61 -11.66
N LYS A 205 -31.21 4.44 -12.97
CA LYS A 205 -31.95 3.51 -13.83
C LYS A 205 -31.45 2.07 -13.78
N LYS A 206 -30.37 1.78 -13.04
CA LYS A 206 -29.67 0.48 -13.04
C LYS A 206 -29.25 0.03 -14.45
N ASP A 207 -28.89 0.99 -15.30
CA ASP A 207 -28.40 0.75 -16.65
C ASP A 207 -26.94 0.31 -16.63
N VAL A 208 -26.76 -1.00 -16.43
CA VAL A 208 -25.44 -1.64 -16.35
C VAL A 208 -24.66 -1.48 -17.66
N GLU A 209 -25.33 -1.51 -18.81
CA GLU A 209 -24.69 -1.40 -20.11
C GLU A 209 -24.03 -0.04 -20.28
N THR A 210 -24.74 1.04 -19.94
CA THR A 210 -24.17 2.39 -19.95
C THR A 210 -23.02 2.53 -18.96
N ILE A 211 -23.11 1.97 -17.75
CA ILE A 211 -22.01 1.99 -16.78
C ILE A 211 -20.75 1.29 -17.34
N LEU A 212 -20.92 0.16 -18.02
CA LEU A 212 -19.82 -0.57 -18.66
C LEU A 212 -19.23 0.19 -19.86
N ALA A 213 -20.06 0.89 -20.63
CA ALA A 213 -19.60 1.77 -21.70
C ALA A 213 -18.78 2.95 -21.14
N ILE A 214 -19.25 3.59 -20.07
CA ILE A 214 -18.54 4.65 -19.34
C ILE A 214 -17.20 4.13 -18.81
N ARG A 215 -17.17 2.94 -18.19
CA ARG A 215 -15.93 2.31 -17.71
C ARG A 215 -14.86 2.26 -18.81
N ASN A 216 -15.25 1.83 -20.01
CA ASN A 216 -14.32 1.64 -21.12
C ASN A 216 -13.88 2.97 -21.75
N ALA A 217 -14.76 3.98 -21.76
CA ALA A 217 -14.49 5.28 -22.37
C ALA A 217 -13.78 6.26 -21.43
N ASN A 218 -14.21 6.33 -20.16
CA ASN A 218 -13.71 7.26 -19.16
C ASN A 218 -13.83 6.67 -17.73
N PHE A 219 -12.86 5.84 -17.37
CA PHE A 219 -12.79 5.21 -16.04
C PHE A 219 -12.75 6.21 -14.88
N ASP A 220 -12.21 7.42 -15.10
CA ASP A 220 -12.05 8.43 -14.04
C ASP A 220 -13.42 8.89 -13.48
N LEU A 221 -14.49 8.84 -14.28
CA LEU A 221 -15.85 9.11 -13.83
C LEU A 221 -16.37 8.11 -12.80
N LEU A 222 -15.85 6.88 -12.79
CA LEU A 222 -16.21 5.86 -11.79
C LEU A 222 -15.52 6.08 -10.44
N LEU A 223 -14.49 6.93 -10.40
CA LEU A 223 -13.71 7.20 -9.20
C LEU A 223 -14.18 8.45 -8.46
N ASP A 224 -14.66 9.46 -9.18
CA ASP A 224 -14.89 10.77 -8.58
C ASP A 224 -15.99 11.52 -9.33
N LEU A 225 -17.05 11.89 -8.61
CA LEU A 225 -18.16 12.65 -9.18
C LEU A 225 -17.77 14.11 -9.49
N SER A 226 -16.60 14.58 -9.04
CA SER A 226 -16.09 15.93 -9.34
C SER A 226 -15.47 16.07 -10.74
N HIS A 227 -15.06 14.96 -11.39
CA HIS A 227 -14.26 14.99 -12.62
C HIS A 227 -15.08 15.21 -13.92
N GLY A 228 -16.37 15.54 -13.82
CA GLY A 228 -17.26 15.78 -14.97
C GLY A 228 -17.30 17.22 -15.50
N GLY A 229 -16.51 18.15 -14.96
CA GLY A 229 -16.36 19.50 -15.49
C GLY A 229 -15.04 19.64 -16.24
N GLY A 230 -15.01 20.35 -17.37
CA GLY A 230 -13.79 20.66 -18.13
C GLY A 230 -12.72 21.43 -17.33
N PRO A 231 -11.71 22.04 -17.98
CA PRO A 231 -10.50 22.59 -17.33
C PRO A 231 -10.74 23.75 -16.33
N ALA A 232 -11.99 24.10 -16.02
CA ALA A 232 -12.37 24.95 -14.92
C ALA A 232 -13.08 24.09 -13.84
N GLY A 233 -12.29 23.52 -12.92
CA GLY A 233 -12.73 22.73 -11.78
C GLY A 233 -13.58 23.52 -10.78
N LYS A 234 -14.85 23.74 -11.10
CA LYS A 234 -15.89 24.09 -10.13
C LYS A 234 -16.71 22.84 -9.87
N ASN A 235 -16.79 22.43 -8.60
CA ASN A 235 -17.64 21.33 -8.14
C ASN A 235 -18.99 21.36 -8.87
N SER A 236 -19.24 20.36 -9.71
CA SER A 236 -20.51 20.26 -10.41
C SER A 236 -21.65 20.23 -9.38
N PRO A 237 -22.75 20.98 -9.58
CA PRO A 237 -23.89 20.98 -8.67
C PRO A 237 -24.47 19.57 -8.43
N ALA A 238 -24.21 18.62 -9.33
CA ALA A 238 -24.57 17.21 -9.16
C ALA A 238 -23.78 16.50 -8.03
N ALA A 239 -22.50 16.85 -7.82
CA ALA A 239 -21.72 16.31 -6.71
C ALA A 239 -22.25 16.82 -5.35
N SER A 240 -22.73 18.07 -5.32
CA SER A 240 -23.33 18.69 -4.13
C SER A 240 -24.68 18.08 -3.73
N GLN A 241 -25.45 17.54 -4.69
CA GLN A 241 -26.73 16.88 -4.42
C GLN A 241 -26.59 15.45 -3.90
N ALA A 242 -25.44 14.80 -4.10
CA ALA A 242 -25.24 13.42 -3.65
C ALA A 242 -25.21 13.28 -2.11
N GLY A 243 -24.93 14.36 -1.36
CA GLY A 243 -24.82 14.35 0.10
C GLY A 243 -23.38 14.13 0.56
N GLY A 244 -22.91 14.93 1.52
CA GLY A 244 -21.48 15.16 1.80
C GLY A 244 -20.59 13.99 2.27
N SER A 245 -21.01 12.73 2.10
CA SER A 245 -20.20 11.51 2.31
C SER A 245 -20.25 10.52 1.13
N THR A 246 -20.98 10.85 0.05
CA THR A 246 -21.29 9.99 -1.10
C THR A 246 -20.70 10.51 -2.41
N ASN A 247 -19.62 11.31 -2.35
CA ASN A 247 -18.99 11.94 -3.52
C ASN A 247 -18.37 10.94 -4.53
N THR A 248 -18.64 9.65 -4.35
CA THR A 248 -18.17 8.56 -5.19
C THR A 248 -19.38 7.86 -5.81
N PRO A 249 -19.32 7.43 -7.08
CA PRO A 249 -20.44 6.70 -7.71
C PRO A 249 -20.84 5.44 -6.94
N LEU A 250 -19.86 4.75 -6.34
CA LEU A 250 -20.11 3.59 -5.48
C LEU A 250 -20.83 3.98 -4.18
N GLY A 251 -20.41 5.07 -3.53
CA GLY A 251 -21.07 5.61 -2.35
C GLY A 251 -22.52 6.04 -2.63
N TYR A 252 -22.75 6.63 -3.80
CA TYR A 252 -24.10 6.98 -4.28
C TYR A 252 -24.95 5.72 -4.54
N ALA A 253 -24.42 4.70 -5.22
CA ALA A 253 -25.16 3.45 -5.42
C ALA A 253 -25.54 2.78 -4.08
N ILE A 254 -24.65 2.81 -3.08
CA ILE A 254 -24.94 2.33 -1.72
C ILE A 254 -26.03 3.19 -1.07
N SER A 255 -26.02 4.52 -1.27
CA SER A 255 -26.98 5.44 -0.64
C SER A 255 -28.44 5.18 -1.04
N LEU A 256 -28.65 4.69 -2.25
CA LEU A 256 -29.95 4.31 -2.80
C LEU A 256 -30.52 3.02 -2.18
N GLY A 257 -29.73 2.29 -1.39
CA GLY A 257 -30.18 1.12 -0.64
C GLY A 257 -29.94 -0.22 -1.35
N LYS A 258 -30.42 -1.30 -0.71
CA LYS A 258 -30.22 -2.70 -1.15
C LYS A 258 -30.68 -2.98 -2.59
N GLY A 259 -31.63 -2.21 -3.10
CA GLY A 259 -32.09 -2.34 -4.49
C GLY A 259 -31.01 -2.05 -5.55
N TRP A 260 -29.92 -1.38 -5.18
CA TRP A 260 -28.79 -1.01 -6.05
C TRP A 260 -27.54 -1.86 -5.82
N GLU A 261 -27.67 -2.98 -5.10
CA GLU A 261 -26.56 -3.91 -4.87
C GLU A 261 -25.94 -4.41 -6.18
N THR A 262 -26.75 -4.74 -7.20
CA THR A 262 -26.25 -5.14 -8.53
C THR A 262 -25.39 -4.05 -9.17
N VAL A 263 -25.75 -2.78 -9.02
CA VAL A 263 -24.95 -1.65 -9.52
C VAL A 263 -23.64 -1.55 -8.74
N SER A 264 -23.68 -1.72 -7.42
CA SER A 264 -22.49 -1.74 -6.57
C SER A 264 -21.53 -2.87 -6.95
N ILE A 265 -22.05 -4.07 -7.28
CA ILE A 265 -21.27 -5.19 -7.82
C ILE A 265 -20.57 -4.80 -9.12
N VAL A 266 -21.29 -4.16 -10.06
CA VAL A 266 -20.71 -3.73 -11.34
C VAL A 266 -19.61 -2.69 -11.14
N LEU A 267 -19.84 -1.70 -10.27
CA LEU A 267 -18.85 -0.67 -9.96
C LEU A 267 -17.60 -1.27 -9.34
N VAL A 268 -17.74 -2.12 -8.32
CA VAL A 268 -16.59 -2.79 -7.67
C VAL A 268 -15.90 -3.76 -8.62
N GLY A 269 -16.64 -4.43 -9.50
CA GLY A 269 -16.09 -5.26 -10.57
C GLY A 269 -15.25 -4.43 -11.56
N ALA A 270 -15.67 -3.20 -11.88
CA ALA A 270 -14.88 -2.27 -12.68
C ALA A 270 -13.59 -1.85 -11.99
N LEU A 271 -13.65 -1.54 -10.68
CA LEU A 271 -12.45 -1.21 -9.89
C LEU A 271 -11.49 -2.41 -9.81
N SER A 272 -12.02 -3.61 -9.55
CA SER A 272 -11.24 -4.85 -9.52
C SER A 272 -10.57 -5.14 -10.85
N LYS A 273 -11.29 -4.97 -11.97
CA LYS A 273 -10.74 -5.17 -13.32
C LYS A 273 -9.57 -4.21 -13.59
N PHE A 274 -9.70 -2.93 -13.22
CA PHE A 274 -8.60 -1.97 -13.35
C PHE A 274 -7.36 -2.41 -12.56
N VAL A 275 -7.54 -2.79 -11.28
CA VAL A 275 -6.43 -3.24 -10.42
C VAL A 275 -5.74 -4.49 -10.98
N ASN A 276 -6.51 -5.45 -11.50
CA ASN A 276 -5.98 -6.70 -12.07
C ASN A 276 -5.30 -6.56 -13.44
N GLN A 277 -5.48 -5.43 -14.13
CA GLN A 277 -4.87 -5.16 -15.43
C GLN A 277 -3.56 -4.37 -15.33
N LEU A 278 -3.19 -3.96 -14.11
CA LEU A 278 -1.91 -3.32 -13.89
C LEU A 278 -0.80 -4.36 -14.09
N PRO A 279 0.35 -3.96 -14.68
CA PRO A 279 1.50 -4.85 -14.78
C PRO A 279 1.91 -5.33 -13.39
N ASP A 280 2.22 -6.62 -13.26
CA ASP A 280 2.75 -7.19 -12.03
C ASP A 280 4.30 -7.18 -12.07
N ASP A 281 4.93 -7.11 -10.90
CA ASP A 281 6.41 -7.13 -10.77
C ASP A 281 7.00 -8.46 -11.30
N GLU A 282 6.21 -9.54 -11.30
CA GLU A 282 6.61 -10.87 -11.78
C GLU A 282 6.72 -10.94 -13.32
N ASP A 283 5.87 -10.22 -14.06
CA ASP A 283 5.87 -10.20 -15.53
C ASP A 283 7.20 -9.64 -16.07
N GLU A 284 7.79 -8.65 -15.38
CA GLU A 284 9.10 -8.08 -15.74
C GLU A 284 10.26 -9.06 -15.49
N TYR A 285 10.07 -10.03 -14.58
CA TYR A 285 11.07 -11.05 -14.25
C TYR A 285 11.09 -12.22 -15.26
N GLU A 286 9.93 -12.58 -15.84
CA GLU A 286 9.84 -13.59 -16.91
C GLU A 286 10.24 -13.04 -18.29
N ASP A 287 9.91 -11.79 -18.61
CA ASP A 287 10.18 -11.18 -19.93
C ASP A 287 11.59 -10.57 -20.08
N SER A 288 12.40 -10.58 -19.03
CA SER A 288 13.79 -10.11 -19.11
C SER A 288 14.67 -11.11 -19.88
N PRO A 289 15.30 -10.75 -21.02
CA PRO A 289 16.15 -11.65 -21.83
C PRO A 289 17.35 -12.24 -21.06
N GLN A 290 17.68 -11.66 -19.91
CA GLN A 290 18.75 -12.12 -19.01
C GLN A 290 18.36 -13.36 -18.19
N ALA A 291 17.08 -13.69 -18.06
CA ALA A 291 16.63 -14.91 -17.37
C ALA A 291 16.93 -16.18 -18.19
N ALA A 292 17.09 -16.06 -19.52
CA ALA A 292 17.27 -17.20 -20.42
C ALA A 292 18.69 -17.38 -21.00
N THR A 293 19.62 -16.43 -20.82
CA THR A 293 20.91 -16.47 -21.57
C THR A 293 22.21 -16.30 -20.78
N SER A 294 22.22 -16.20 -19.44
CA SER A 294 23.50 -16.14 -18.70
C SER A 294 24.05 -17.53 -18.35
N ILE A 295 24.39 -18.32 -19.37
CA ILE A 295 25.23 -19.52 -19.22
C ILE A 295 26.69 -19.07 -19.35
N GLY A 296 27.39 -19.00 -18.21
CA GLY A 296 28.84 -18.86 -18.15
C GLY A 296 29.37 -17.43 -18.03
N GLY A 297 30.01 -17.13 -16.90
CA GLY A 297 30.93 -15.99 -16.76
C GLY A 297 30.47 -14.90 -15.79
N THR A 298 31.18 -14.83 -14.66
CA THR A 298 31.32 -13.72 -13.70
C THR A 298 30.05 -13.13 -13.08
N VAL A 299 30.04 -13.12 -11.74
CA VAL A 299 28.98 -12.55 -10.88
C VAL A 299 28.85 -11.05 -11.13
N SER A 300 28.06 -10.69 -12.14
CA SER A 300 27.57 -9.32 -12.31
C SER A 300 26.52 -9.10 -11.23
N LYS A 301 26.77 -8.11 -10.36
CA LYS A 301 25.84 -7.65 -9.32
C LYS A 301 24.43 -7.60 -9.90
N VAL A 302 23.54 -8.47 -9.42
CA VAL A 302 22.11 -8.44 -9.76
C VAL A 302 21.65 -7.02 -9.47
N LYS A 303 21.34 -6.25 -10.53
CA LYS A 303 20.68 -4.96 -10.38
C LYS A 303 19.43 -5.25 -9.57
N LYS A 304 19.29 -4.60 -8.41
CA LYS A 304 18.05 -4.65 -7.63
C LYS A 304 16.88 -4.48 -8.61
N PRO A 305 15.83 -5.32 -8.53
CA PRO A 305 14.68 -5.18 -9.41
C PRO A 305 14.25 -3.71 -9.33
N LYS A 306 14.21 -3.04 -10.48
CA LYS A 306 13.66 -1.70 -10.53
C LYS A 306 12.24 -1.85 -10.03
N LYS A 307 11.89 -1.21 -8.91
CA LYS A 307 10.50 -1.17 -8.45
C LYS A 307 9.67 -0.72 -9.65
N LEU A 308 8.66 -1.50 -10.04
CA LEU A 308 7.77 -1.15 -11.13
C LEU A 308 7.17 0.22 -10.82
N GLN A 309 7.69 1.24 -11.49
CA GLN A 309 7.30 2.62 -11.22
C GLN A 309 6.09 2.91 -12.09
N LEU A 310 4.91 2.67 -11.51
CA LEU A 310 3.64 2.99 -12.17
C LEU A 310 3.57 4.49 -12.50
N ASP A 311 2.97 4.80 -13.65
CA ASP A 311 2.72 6.18 -14.08
C ASP A 311 1.96 6.98 -12.99
N PRO A 312 2.30 8.26 -12.73
CA PRO A 312 1.65 9.07 -11.71
C PRO A 312 0.12 9.12 -11.82
N ARG A 313 -0.45 9.04 -13.03
CA ARG A 313 -1.91 9.00 -13.22
C ARG A 313 -2.50 7.69 -12.67
N THR A 314 -1.84 6.56 -12.94
CA THR A 314 -2.24 5.25 -12.41
C THR A 314 -2.15 5.22 -10.89
N MET A 315 -1.07 5.78 -10.31
CA MET A 315 -0.94 5.91 -8.87
C MET A 315 -2.04 6.78 -8.25
N SER A 316 -2.39 7.90 -8.90
CA SER A 316 -3.51 8.75 -8.48
C SER A 316 -4.84 8.00 -8.50
N ARG A 317 -5.11 7.22 -9.56
CA ARG A 317 -6.29 6.36 -9.66
C ARG A 317 -6.34 5.31 -8.54
N LEU A 318 -5.22 4.63 -8.27
CA LEU A 318 -5.12 3.66 -7.18
C LEU A 318 -5.43 4.29 -5.82
N ARG A 319 -4.90 5.49 -5.55
CA ARG A 319 -5.23 6.23 -4.32
C ARG A 319 -6.73 6.49 -4.20
N LYS A 320 -7.37 6.97 -5.27
CA LYS A 320 -8.83 7.20 -5.29
C LYS A 320 -9.62 5.91 -5.09
N ILE A 321 -9.22 4.81 -5.74
CA ILE A 321 -9.85 3.49 -5.53
C ILE A 321 -9.81 3.10 -4.06
N ARG A 322 -8.65 3.23 -3.40
CA ARG A 322 -8.48 2.89 -1.98
C ARG A 322 -9.37 3.73 -1.09
N VAL A 323 -9.45 5.04 -1.31
CA VAL A 323 -10.33 5.93 -0.53
C VAL A 323 -11.80 5.56 -0.77
N ASN A 324 -12.21 5.37 -2.01
CA ASN A 324 -13.59 5.00 -2.36
C ASN A 324 -14.01 3.70 -1.69
N LEU A 325 -13.14 2.68 -1.68
CA LEU A 325 -13.43 1.40 -1.05
C LEU A 325 -13.55 1.52 0.47
N LYS A 326 -12.69 2.32 1.12
CA LYS A 326 -12.80 2.59 2.57
C LYS A 326 -14.13 3.29 2.90
N LEU A 327 -14.48 4.34 2.15
CA LEU A 327 -15.76 5.03 2.30
C LEU A 327 -16.95 4.09 2.05
N ALA A 328 -16.88 3.25 1.02
CA ALA A 328 -17.90 2.26 0.72
C ALA A 328 -18.08 1.24 1.84
N ILE A 329 -17.00 0.79 2.47
CA ILE A 329 -17.05 -0.09 3.65
C ILE A 329 -17.79 0.60 4.79
N ASP A 330 -17.38 1.81 5.16
CA ASP A 330 -17.98 2.52 6.29
C ASP A 330 -19.47 2.86 6.03
N HIS A 331 -19.80 3.29 4.81
CA HIS A 331 -21.17 3.59 4.43
C HIS A 331 -22.06 2.33 4.39
N SER A 332 -21.54 1.22 3.85
CA SER A 332 -22.25 -0.06 3.83
C SER A 332 -22.52 -0.61 5.23
N ILE A 333 -21.58 -0.39 6.16
CA ILE A 333 -21.76 -0.74 7.58
C ILE A 333 -22.85 0.11 8.24
N PHE A 334 -22.92 1.40 7.91
CA PHE A 334 -23.94 2.31 8.41
C PHE A 334 -25.34 1.95 7.89
N GLN A 335 -25.43 1.46 6.65
CA GLN A 335 -26.67 1.02 6.02
C GLN A 335 -27.02 -0.47 6.24
N ASP A 336 -26.23 -1.21 7.02
CA ASP A 336 -26.34 -2.66 7.20
C ASP A 336 -26.41 -3.45 5.87
N GLN A 337 -25.65 -3.00 4.86
CA GLN A 337 -25.44 -3.66 3.57
C GLN A 337 -24.12 -4.45 3.58
N THR A 338 -24.09 -5.61 4.23
CA THR A 338 -22.82 -6.30 4.53
C THR A 338 -22.32 -7.28 3.48
N SER A 339 -23.10 -7.54 2.43
CA SER A 339 -22.85 -8.60 1.43
C SER A 339 -21.56 -8.40 0.63
N LEU A 340 -21.23 -7.15 0.29
CA LEU A 340 -20.08 -6.81 -0.56
C LEU A 340 -18.82 -6.42 0.22
N LEU A 341 -18.86 -6.39 1.56
CA LEU A 341 -17.73 -5.96 2.39
C LEU A 341 -16.46 -6.78 2.15
N ALA A 342 -16.59 -8.10 1.97
CA ALA A 342 -15.46 -8.97 1.65
C ALA A 342 -14.86 -8.62 0.28
N SER A 343 -15.69 -8.35 -0.73
CA SER A 343 -15.24 -7.93 -2.06
C SER A 343 -14.54 -6.55 -2.02
N TYR A 344 -15.04 -5.61 -1.22
CA TYR A 344 -14.39 -4.31 -1.05
C TYR A 344 -13.00 -4.46 -0.43
N LEU A 345 -12.88 -5.28 0.63
CA LEU A 345 -11.58 -5.59 1.24
C LEU A 345 -10.63 -6.28 0.27
N GLN A 346 -11.12 -7.23 -0.53
CA GLN A 346 -10.31 -7.92 -1.52
C GLN A 346 -9.71 -6.96 -2.55
N VAL A 347 -10.53 -6.09 -3.14
CA VAL A 347 -10.02 -5.10 -4.11
C VAL A 347 -9.10 -4.08 -3.43
N LEU A 348 -9.39 -3.70 -2.19
CA LEU A 348 -8.56 -2.77 -1.42
C LEU A 348 -7.15 -3.34 -1.20
N VAL A 349 -7.05 -4.59 -0.76
CA VAL A 349 -5.76 -5.26 -0.54
C VAL A 349 -5.02 -5.45 -1.87
N MET A 350 -5.72 -5.91 -2.91
CA MET A 350 -5.11 -6.09 -4.24
C MET A 350 -4.60 -4.78 -4.84
N SER A 351 -5.22 -3.64 -4.51
CA SER A 351 -4.80 -2.33 -5.01
C SER A 351 -3.44 -1.87 -4.46
N GLU A 352 -2.92 -2.48 -3.40
CA GLU A 352 -1.54 -2.25 -2.94
C GLU A 352 -0.48 -2.99 -3.78
N GLY A 353 -0.90 -4.06 -4.46
CA GLY A 353 -0.05 -4.85 -5.34
C GLY A 353 1.03 -5.66 -4.61
N SER A 354 1.97 -6.16 -5.42
CA SER A 354 3.09 -7.01 -5.00
C SER A 354 4.05 -6.38 -3.97
N PRO A 355 4.31 -5.05 -3.96
CA PRO A 355 5.17 -4.46 -2.93
C PRO A 355 4.67 -4.66 -1.50
N PHE A 356 3.35 -4.53 -1.28
CA PHE A 356 2.75 -4.82 0.03
C PHE A 356 2.90 -6.30 0.36
N LEU A 357 2.51 -7.18 -0.56
CA LEU A 357 2.47 -8.61 -0.30
C LEU A 357 3.88 -9.16 0.01
N ASN A 358 4.88 -8.75 -0.75
CA ASN A 358 6.28 -9.12 -0.52
C ASN A 358 6.77 -8.64 0.85
N SER A 359 6.50 -7.38 1.21
CA SER A 359 6.83 -6.85 2.53
C SER A 359 6.14 -7.63 3.66
N ALA A 360 4.86 -7.98 3.49
CA ALA A 360 4.11 -8.74 4.49
C ALA A 360 4.63 -10.18 4.63
N ILE A 361 4.99 -10.83 3.52
CA ILE A 361 5.60 -12.16 3.49
C ILE A 361 6.95 -12.13 4.23
N GLU A 362 7.82 -11.16 3.91
CA GLU A 362 9.12 -10.99 4.57
C GLU A 362 8.99 -10.77 6.08
N ASP A 363 8.08 -9.90 6.50
CA ASP A 363 7.82 -9.63 7.92
C ASP A 363 7.37 -10.88 8.70
N VAL A 364 6.48 -11.68 8.10
CA VAL A 364 5.99 -12.93 8.70
C VAL A 364 7.07 -14.01 8.68
N ALA A 365 7.85 -14.11 7.59
CA ALA A 365 8.96 -15.04 7.46
C ALA A 365 10.08 -14.74 8.48
N HIS A 366 10.33 -13.46 8.77
CA HIS A 366 11.23 -13.06 9.83
C HIS A 366 10.74 -13.53 11.21
N CYS A 367 9.43 -13.38 11.50
CA CYS A 367 8.85 -13.88 12.75
C CYS A 367 8.98 -15.40 12.87
N LEU A 368 8.72 -16.15 11.78
CA LEU A 368 8.92 -17.60 11.73
C LEU A 368 10.39 -17.97 12.00
N THR A 369 11.33 -17.28 11.36
CA THR A 369 12.77 -17.53 11.54
C THR A 369 13.22 -17.29 12.97
N LEU A 370 12.77 -16.19 13.59
CA LEU A 370 13.07 -15.90 14.99
C LEU A 370 12.49 -16.97 15.91
N ARG A 371 11.21 -17.34 15.73
CA ARG A 371 10.52 -18.32 16.57
C ARG A 371 11.17 -19.71 16.52
N TYR A 372 11.65 -20.12 15.35
CA TYR A 372 12.26 -21.44 15.12
C TYR A 372 13.80 -21.42 15.13
N SER A 373 14.42 -20.30 15.50
CA SER A 373 15.84 -20.21 15.78
C SER A 373 16.15 -20.71 17.19
N ALA A 374 17.38 -21.19 17.42
CA ALA A 374 17.86 -21.62 18.72
C ALA A 374 17.70 -20.53 19.82
N ALA A 375 17.76 -19.25 19.44
CA ALA A 375 17.59 -18.12 20.36
C ALA A 375 16.10 -17.82 20.69
N GLY A 376 15.16 -18.12 19.78
CA GLY A 376 13.74 -17.79 19.96
C GLY A 376 12.98 -18.76 20.86
N ALA A 377 13.53 -19.96 21.10
CA ALA A 377 12.94 -20.95 22.00
C ALA A 377 12.92 -20.52 23.48
N LEU A 378 13.72 -19.50 23.86
CA LEU A 378 13.87 -19.07 25.26
C LEU A 378 12.97 -17.88 25.65
N ASP A 379 12.59 -17.01 24.70
CA ASP A 379 11.91 -15.74 24.99
C ASP A 379 10.52 -15.63 24.35
N GLY A 380 9.92 -16.77 23.97
CA GLY A 380 8.59 -16.83 23.35
C GLY A 380 8.50 -16.35 21.90
N GLY A 381 9.54 -15.69 21.36
CA GLY A 381 9.66 -15.28 19.96
C GLY A 381 8.58 -14.31 19.46
N ALA A 382 8.78 -13.71 18.29
CA ALA A 382 7.73 -12.95 17.62
C ALA A 382 6.64 -13.90 17.11
N ASP A 383 5.36 -13.66 17.44
CA ASP A 383 4.27 -14.53 16.99
C ASP A 383 3.92 -14.28 15.50
N PRO A 384 4.21 -15.23 14.59
CA PRO A 384 3.89 -15.10 13.17
C PRO A 384 2.37 -15.07 12.92
N VAL A 385 1.56 -15.69 13.77
CA VAL A 385 0.09 -15.73 13.62
C VAL A 385 -0.50 -14.36 13.94
N ALA A 386 -0.12 -13.75 15.06
CA ALA A 386 -0.49 -12.36 15.34
C ALA A 386 0.06 -11.38 14.29
N ARG A 387 1.29 -11.57 13.82
CA ARG A 387 1.90 -10.69 12.81
C ARG A 387 1.15 -10.74 11.47
N SER A 388 0.87 -11.93 10.95
CA SER A 388 0.08 -12.10 9.71
C SER A 388 -1.32 -11.51 9.85
N ARG A 389 -1.99 -11.69 11.00
CA ARG A 389 -3.26 -11.02 11.28
C ARG A 389 -3.13 -9.50 11.23
N SER A 390 -2.09 -8.94 11.83
CA SER A 390 -1.87 -7.49 11.86
C SER A 390 -1.68 -6.91 10.44
N GLN A 391 -1.00 -7.63 9.55
CA GLN A 391 -0.81 -7.23 8.14
C GLN A 391 -2.13 -7.18 7.37
N VAL A 392 -3.08 -8.07 7.65
CA VAL A 392 -4.42 -8.03 7.02
C VAL A 392 -5.31 -6.97 7.68
N MET A 393 -5.24 -6.85 9.00
CA MET A 393 -6.10 -5.96 9.78
C MET A 393 -5.83 -4.47 9.57
N GLN A 394 -4.74 -4.08 8.91
CA GLN A 394 -4.51 -2.67 8.55
C GLN A 394 -5.47 -2.15 7.48
N PHE A 395 -6.06 -3.06 6.68
CA PHE A 395 -7.06 -2.72 5.65
C PHE A 395 -8.49 -2.66 6.18
N VAL A 396 -8.71 -3.17 7.40
CA VAL A 396 -10.00 -3.16 8.06
C VAL A 396 -10.21 -1.80 8.72
N THR A 397 -11.20 -1.04 8.22
CA THR A 397 -11.57 0.27 8.79
C THR A 397 -11.95 0.14 10.26
N VAL A 398 -11.88 1.23 11.01
CA VAL A 398 -12.25 1.24 12.44
C VAL A 398 -13.70 0.77 12.61
N SER A 399 -14.61 1.25 11.77
CA SER A 399 -16.02 0.84 11.75
C SER A 399 -16.17 -0.67 11.51
N LEU A 400 -15.41 -1.22 10.55
CA LEU A 400 -15.48 -2.64 10.22
C LEU A 400 -14.88 -3.51 11.33
N ARG A 401 -13.86 -3.05 12.05
CA ARG A 401 -13.19 -3.82 13.11
C ARG A 401 -14.15 -4.30 14.20
N HIS A 402 -15.17 -3.51 14.53
CA HIS A 402 -16.18 -3.89 15.52
C HIS A 402 -17.24 -4.87 14.99
N LYS A 403 -17.39 -4.99 13.67
CA LYS A 403 -18.33 -5.89 13.00
C LYS A 403 -17.65 -7.05 12.25
N SER A 404 -16.31 -7.09 12.15
CA SER A 404 -15.57 -8.02 11.29
C SER A 404 -15.80 -9.48 11.67
N GLU A 405 -15.97 -9.76 12.96
CA GLU A 405 -16.28 -11.11 13.47
C GLU A 405 -17.78 -11.47 13.33
N LYS A 406 -18.65 -10.47 13.09
CA LYS A 406 -20.10 -10.67 12.93
C LYS A 406 -20.51 -10.94 11.49
N VAL A 407 -19.72 -10.46 10.52
CA VAL A 407 -19.98 -10.67 9.09
C VAL A 407 -19.18 -11.88 8.63
N ALA A 408 -19.85 -13.02 8.44
CA ALA A 408 -19.22 -14.30 8.10
C ALA A 408 -18.26 -14.20 6.91
N ALA A 409 -18.67 -13.57 5.81
CA ALA A 409 -17.83 -13.39 4.63
C ALA A 409 -16.54 -12.58 4.89
N VAL A 410 -16.60 -11.57 5.77
CA VAL A 410 -15.43 -10.77 6.16
C VAL A 410 -14.50 -11.59 7.05
N LYS A 411 -15.05 -12.32 8.02
CA LYS A 411 -14.29 -13.23 8.87
C LYS A 411 -13.57 -14.31 8.06
N ASP A 412 -14.25 -14.89 7.08
CA ASP A 412 -13.70 -15.91 6.18
C ASP A 412 -12.60 -15.34 5.29
N TYR A 413 -12.79 -14.14 4.74
CA TYR A 413 -11.76 -13.45 3.96
C TYR A 413 -10.51 -13.17 4.79
N ILE A 414 -10.66 -12.59 6.00
CA ILE A 414 -9.54 -12.31 6.90
C ILE A 414 -8.80 -13.59 7.27
N SER A 415 -9.53 -14.66 7.60
CA SER A 415 -8.94 -15.96 7.94
C SER A 415 -8.17 -16.56 6.74
N ASN A 416 -8.70 -16.39 5.53
CA ASN A 416 -8.03 -16.85 4.31
C ASN A 416 -6.74 -16.07 4.04
N ALA A 417 -6.83 -14.74 4.02
CA ALA A 417 -5.67 -13.87 3.80
C ALA A 417 -4.57 -14.09 4.84
N GLN A 418 -4.94 -14.28 6.10
CA GLN A 418 -4.00 -14.60 7.18
C GLN A 418 -3.32 -15.95 6.95
N SER A 419 -4.08 -16.99 6.59
CA SER A 419 -3.55 -18.32 6.28
C SER A 419 -2.59 -18.26 5.09
N ASP A 420 -2.96 -17.56 4.02
CA ASP A 420 -2.13 -17.43 2.82
C ASP A 420 -0.81 -16.73 3.13
N LEU A 421 -0.81 -15.64 3.92
CA LEU A 421 0.43 -14.99 4.35
C LEU A 421 1.36 -15.95 5.10
N LEU A 422 0.82 -16.79 5.99
CA LEU A 422 1.60 -17.77 6.73
C LEU A 422 2.22 -18.82 5.81
N LEU A 423 1.44 -19.34 4.85
CA LEU A 423 1.92 -20.35 3.90
C LEU A 423 2.94 -19.78 2.91
N MET A 424 2.71 -18.58 2.39
CA MET A 424 3.65 -17.88 1.50
C MET A 424 4.96 -17.54 2.22
N ALA A 425 4.90 -17.07 3.47
CA ALA A 425 6.07 -16.81 4.29
C ALA A 425 6.83 -18.09 4.66
N LEU A 426 6.14 -19.18 4.95
CA LEU A 426 6.78 -20.46 5.22
C LEU A 426 7.46 -20.99 3.95
N TRP A 427 6.79 -20.93 2.81
CA TRP A 427 7.36 -21.32 1.51
C TRP A 427 8.59 -20.49 1.15
N SER A 428 8.57 -19.18 1.36
CA SER A 428 9.73 -18.32 1.05
C SER A 428 10.99 -18.70 1.82
N LEU A 429 10.85 -19.37 2.98
CA LEU A 429 11.97 -19.84 3.80
C LEU A 429 12.50 -21.22 3.40
N ILE A 430 11.70 -22.05 2.71
CA ILE A 430 12.06 -23.45 2.40
C ILE A 430 12.22 -23.74 0.91
N LYS A 431 11.73 -22.87 0.02
CA LYS A 431 11.90 -23.01 -1.42
C LYS A 431 13.38 -23.10 -1.79
N LEU A 432 13.69 -23.78 -2.89
CA LEU A 432 15.07 -23.95 -3.32
C LEU A 432 15.70 -22.60 -3.66
N THR A 433 16.89 -22.34 -3.12
CA THR A 433 17.72 -21.22 -3.60
C THR A 433 18.24 -21.54 -4.99
N ARG A 434 18.69 -20.52 -5.73
CA ARG A 434 19.27 -20.71 -7.07
C ARG A 434 20.43 -21.72 -7.07
N SER A 435 21.31 -21.66 -6.07
CA SER A 435 22.43 -22.59 -5.96
C SER A 435 21.98 -24.02 -5.63
N GLN A 436 20.96 -24.18 -4.79
CA GLN A 436 20.38 -25.50 -4.49
C GLN A 436 19.67 -26.08 -5.72
N PHE A 437 18.90 -25.27 -6.44
CA PHE A 437 18.26 -25.65 -7.68
C PHE A 437 19.27 -26.13 -8.73
N GLU A 438 20.34 -25.36 -8.97
CA GLU A 438 21.41 -25.74 -9.91
C GLU A 438 22.09 -27.06 -9.50
N ALA A 439 22.32 -27.28 -8.20
CA ALA A 439 22.92 -28.50 -7.71
C ALA A 439 21.99 -29.73 -7.81
N VAL A 440 20.69 -29.55 -7.55
CA VAL A 440 19.67 -30.59 -7.77
C VAL A 440 19.59 -30.94 -9.25
N GLN A 441 19.52 -29.92 -10.12
CA GLN A 441 19.46 -30.09 -11.57
C GLN A 441 20.69 -30.85 -12.10
N GLN A 442 21.89 -30.54 -11.61
CA GLN A 442 23.12 -31.26 -11.95
C GLN A 442 23.10 -32.72 -11.49
N SER A 443 22.63 -32.97 -10.26
CA SER A 443 22.54 -34.32 -9.69
C SER A 443 21.52 -35.20 -10.42
N LEU A 444 20.48 -34.58 -11.00
CA LEU A 444 19.42 -35.24 -11.75
C LEU A 444 19.62 -35.23 -13.27
N ARG A 445 20.77 -34.78 -13.80
CA ARG A 445 21.12 -34.88 -15.24
C ARG A 445 21.20 -36.34 -15.68
N GLY A 446 20.05 -36.94 -15.96
CA GLY A 446 19.90 -38.36 -16.30
C GLY A 446 18.58 -38.97 -15.81
N SER A 447 17.90 -38.34 -14.87
CA SER A 447 16.56 -38.73 -14.42
C SER A 447 15.48 -38.05 -15.25
N LYS A 448 14.35 -38.72 -15.51
CA LYS A 448 13.18 -38.17 -16.21
C LYS A 448 12.34 -37.22 -15.34
N VAL A 449 12.98 -36.45 -14.46
CA VAL A 449 12.26 -35.43 -13.69
C VAL A 449 11.94 -34.27 -14.61
N ASP A 450 10.68 -33.85 -14.63
CA ASP A 450 10.24 -32.71 -15.42
C ASP A 450 10.94 -31.43 -14.91
N GLU A 451 11.72 -30.82 -15.79
CA GLU A 451 12.48 -29.59 -15.48
C GLU A 451 11.57 -28.44 -15.07
N ALA A 452 10.34 -28.39 -15.61
CA ALA A 452 9.34 -27.41 -15.24
C ALA A 452 8.90 -27.58 -13.78
N GLU A 453 8.71 -28.82 -13.34
CA GLU A 453 8.34 -29.12 -11.94
C GLU A 453 9.46 -28.79 -10.97
N LEU A 454 10.72 -29.02 -11.36
CA LEU A 454 11.85 -28.67 -10.51
C LEU A 454 11.98 -27.14 -10.36
N ARG A 455 11.75 -26.39 -11.46
CA ARG A 455 11.78 -24.93 -11.45
C ARG A 455 10.70 -24.34 -10.54
N ASP A 456 9.52 -24.98 -10.50
CA ASP A 456 8.42 -24.61 -9.61
C ASP A 456 8.80 -24.61 -8.12
N LEU A 457 9.74 -25.48 -7.71
CA LEU A 457 10.25 -25.55 -6.33
C LEU A 457 11.18 -24.40 -5.94
N ALA A 458 11.73 -23.67 -6.91
CA ALA A 458 12.55 -22.47 -6.68
C ALA A 458 11.71 -21.18 -6.70
N ASN A 459 10.55 -21.22 -7.34
CA ASN A 459 9.67 -20.07 -7.53
C ASN A 459 8.87 -19.73 -6.26
N PRO A 460 8.56 -18.44 -6.01
CA PRO A 460 7.60 -18.07 -4.96
C PRO A 460 6.21 -18.66 -5.25
N LEU A 461 5.35 -18.73 -4.24
CA LEU A 461 3.93 -19.04 -4.49
C LEU A 461 3.31 -17.87 -5.25
N PRO A 462 2.44 -18.11 -6.25
CA PRO A 462 1.93 -17.04 -7.08
C PRO A 462 1.11 -16.01 -6.27
N SER A 463 1.54 -14.74 -6.33
CA SER A 463 0.93 -13.60 -5.63
C SER A 463 -0.55 -13.43 -5.97
N PHE A 464 -0.93 -13.65 -7.23
CA PHE A 464 -2.30 -13.50 -7.71
C PHE A 464 -3.30 -14.53 -7.15
N PHE A 465 -2.84 -15.57 -6.44
CA PHE A 465 -3.72 -16.47 -5.68
C PHE A 465 -4.14 -15.92 -4.31
N PHE A 466 -3.39 -14.93 -3.79
CA PHE A 466 -3.53 -14.42 -2.44
C PHE A 466 -4.97 -14.02 -2.09
N ALA A 467 -5.49 -14.59 -1.01
CA ALA A 467 -6.79 -14.30 -0.40
C ALA A 467 -8.01 -14.47 -1.32
N ARG A 468 -7.87 -15.13 -2.48
CA ARG A 468 -8.98 -15.32 -3.44
C ARG A 468 -9.75 -16.60 -3.18
N ASP A 469 -9.03 -17.69 -2.99
CA ASP A 469 -9.57 -19.04 -2.83
C ASP A 469 -8.51 -19.93 -2.13
N GLU A 470 -8.53 -21.24 -2.36
CA GLU A 470 -7.61 -22.19 -1.72
C GLU A 470 -6.32 -22.46 -2.51
N ARG A 471 -6.09 -21.78 -3.65
CA ARG A 471 -4.97 -22.10 -4.53
C ARG A 471 -3.60 -21.93 -3.86
N VAL A 472 -3.45 -20.97 -2.94
CA VAL A 472 -2.21 -20.84 -2.15
C VAL A 472 -1.96 -22.10 -1.33
N ALA A 473 -2.97 -22.58 -0.61
CA ALA A 473 -2.88 -23.79 0.19
C ALA A 473 -2.61 -25.05 -0.65
N SER A 474 -3.34 -25.22 -1.77
CA SER A 474 -3.14 -26.36 -2.67
C SER A 474 -1.75 -26.39 -3.28
N ASN A 475 -1.23 -25.23 -3.72
CA ASN A 475 0.13 -25.14 -4.29
C ASN A 475 1.20 -25.34 -3.21
N PHE A 476 1.01 -24.77 -2.02
CA PHE A 476 1.91 -24.99 -0.88
C PHE A 476 2.04 -26.49 -0.58
N VAL A 477 0.91 -27.18 -0.42
CA VAL A 477 0.86 -28.63 -0.11
C VAL A 477 1.55 -29.44 -1.22
N ALA A 478 1.23 -29.18 -2.49
CA ALA A 478 1.82 -29.88 -3.62
C ALA A 478 3.34 -29.69 -3.69
N ARG A 479 3.82 -28.46 -3.51
CA ARG A 479 5.24 -28.13 -3.58
C ARG A 479 6.04 -28.66 -2.38
N VAL A 480 5.47 -28.64 -1.17
CA VAL A 480 6.11 -29.25 0.01
C VAL A 480 6.30 -30.75 -0.15
N GLY A 481 5.28 -31.45 -0.68
CA GLY A 481 5.39 -32.89 -0.98
C GLY A 481 6.52 -33.18 -1.95
N LYS A 482 6.59 -32.44 -3.07
CA LYS A 482 7.67 -32.56 -4.06
C LYS A 482 9.05 -32.21 -3.47
N LEU A 483 9.15 -31.16 -2.66
CA LEU A 483 10.40 -30.73 -2.04
C LEU A 483 11.01 -31.85 -1.18
N GLY A 484 10.20 -32.55 -0.38
CA GLY A 484 10.66 -33.67 0.43
C GLY A 484 11.38 -34.74 -0.39
N TYR A 485 10.75 -35.22 -1.47
CA TYR A 485 11.34 -36.21 -2.38
C TYR A 485 12.64 -35.71 -3.03
N THR A 486 12.73 -34.43 -3.38
CA THR A 486 13.92 -33.87 -4.02
C THR A 486 15.10 -33.68 -3.05
N VAL A 487 14.84 -33.30 -1.80
CA VAL A 487 15.90 -33.02 -0.82
C VAL A 487 16.51 -34.29 -0.27
N ASP A 488 15.74 -35.36 -0.09
CA ASP A 488 16.25 -36.66 0.35
C ASP A 488 17.26 -37.28 -0.64
N GLY A 489 17.23 -36.86 -1.90
CA GLY A 489 18.19 -37.26 -2.94
C GLY A 489 19.49 -36.44 -2.98
N LEU A 490 19.62 -35.35 -2.21
CA LEU A 490 20.77 -34.44 -2.24
C LEU A 490 21.87 -34.88 -1.28
N SER A 491 22.70 -35.84 -1.70
CA SER A 491 23.96 -36.09 -0.99
C SER A 491 24.97 -34.96 -1.27
N GLY A 492 25.33 -34.16 -0.25
CA GLY A 492 26.48 -33.25 -0.31
C GLY A 492 26.18 -31.75 -0.47
N VAL A 493 24.92 -31.34 -0.64
CA VAL A 493 24.52 -29.92 -0.67
C VAL A 493 23.74 -29.59 0.59
N LYS A 494 24.06 -28.46 1.25
CA LYS A 494 23.30 -27.98 2.39
C LYS A 494 21.90 -27.54 1.90
N GLY A 495 20.91 -28.41 2.10
CA GLY A 495 19.51 -28.15 1.77
C GLY A 495 18.90 -27.02 2.61
N PRO A 496 17.61 -26.72 2.40
CA PRO A 496 16.87 -25.79 3.24
C PRO A 496 16.91 -26.22 4.71
N SER A 497 16.60 -25.30 5.63
CA SER A 497 16.62 -25.60 7.08
C SER A 497 15.73 -26.81 7.40
N ALA A 498 16.32 -27.92 7.82
CA ALA A 498 15.62 -29.18 8.09
C ALA A 498 14.47 -29.01 9.10
N GLY A 499 14.65 -28.13 10.09
CA GLY A 499 13.59 -27.79 11.06
C GLY A 499 12.39 -27.11 10.42
N LEU A 500 12.63 -26.17 9.48
CA LEU A 500 11.56 -25.47 8.77
C LEU A 500 10.91 -26.36 7.71
N VAL A 501 11.66 -27.24 7.04
CA VAL A 501 11.11 -28.25 6.13
C VAL A 501 10.17 -29.18 6.90
N LYS A 502 10.61 -29.72 8.04
CA LYS A 502 9.77 -30.58 8.90
C LYS A 502 8.50 -29.85 9.38
N LEU A 503 8.61 -28.57 9.70
CA LEU A 503 7.45 -27.73 10.06
C LEU A 503 6.49 -27.59 8.87
N ALA A 504 7.00 -27.29 7.68
CA ALA A 504 6.19 -27.17 6.48
C ALA A 504 5.50 -28.49 6.10
N THR A 505 6.20 -29.62 6.22
CA THR A 505 5.63 -30.96 6.04
C THR A 505 4.47 -31.19 7.01
N ARG A 506 4.65 -30.90 8.30
CA ARG A 506 3.57 -31.01 9.30
C ARG A 506 2.36 -30.13 8.94
N VAL A 507 2.60 -28.89 8.51
CA VAL A 507 1.52 -27.98 8.08
C VAL A 507 0.80 -28.56 6.85
N ALA A 508 1.54 -29.09 5.87
CA ALA A 508 0.95 -29.69 4.68
C ALA A 508 0.12 -30.94 5.00
N GLU A 509 0.61 -31.82 5.87
CA GLU A 509 -0.11 -33.00 6.36
C GLU A 509 -1.40 -32.60 7.10
N ALA A 510 -1.31 -31.62 8.01
CA ALA A 510 -2.47 -31.09 8.73
C ALA A 510 -3.52 -30.49 7.77
N LEU A 511 -3.09 -29.85 6.68
CA LEU A 511 -3.99 -29.32 5.64
C LEU A 511 -4.61 -30.42 4.77
N GLN A 512 -3.97 -31.58 4.63
CA GLN A 512 -4.51 -32.76 3.91
C GLN A 512 -5.34 -33.70 4.79
N GLU A 513 -5.31 -33.54 6.12
CA GLU A 513 -6.05 -34.43 7.04
C GLU A 513 -7.56 -34.41 6.78
N GLY A 514 -8.15 -35.59 6.54
CA GLY A 514 -9.59 -35.75 6.30
C GLY A 514 -10.01 -35.57 4.84
N ALA A 515 -11.13 -36.20 4.46
CA ALA A 515 -11.59 -36.27 3.07
C ALA A 515 -12.33 -35.01 2.58
N ARG A 516 -12.71 -34.10 3.49
CA ARG A 516 -13.51 -32.92 3.16
C ARG A 516 -12.65 -31.69 2.92
N ARG A 517 -13.11 -30.82 2.02
CA ARG A 517 -12.53 -29.50 1.83
C ARG A 517 -12.69 -28.66 3.11
N LYS A 518 -11.59 -28.06 3.56
CA LYS A 518 -11.52 -27.25 4.77
C LYS A 518 -11.88 -25.80 4.50
N GLY A 519 -12.69 -25.21 5.38
CA GLY A 519 -13.01 -23.78 5.32
C GLY A 519 -11.81 -22.91 5.68
N SER A 520 -11.85 -21.61 5.35
CA SER A 520 -10.75 -20.67 5.61
C SER A 520 -10.37 -20.60 7.09
N HIS A 521 -11.36 -20.61 7.98
CA HIS A 521 -11.13 -20.59 9.43
C HIS A 521 -10.48 -21.89 9.94
N GLU A 522 -10.98 -23.04 9.50
CA GLU A 522 -10.43 -24.36 9.84
C GLU A 522 -8.99 -24.51 9.35
N ARG A 523 -8.67 -24.03 8.14
CA ARG A 523 -7.29 -23.99 7.64
C ARG A 523 -6.39 -23.16 8.55
N LEU A 524 -6.83 -21.96 8.93
CA LEU A 524 -6.08 -21.10 9.83
C LEU A 524 -5.80 -21.79 11.17
N GLU A 525 -6.81 -22.43 11.77
CA GLU A 525 -6.64 -23.16 13.04
C GLU A 525 -5.62 -24.30 12.93
N LEU A 526 -5.64 -25.07 11.84
CA LEU A 526 -4.70 -26.17 11.62
C LEU A 526 -3.27 -25.67 11.40
N ILE A 527 -3.11 -24.59 10.65
CA ILE A 527 -1.80 -23.93 10.46
C ILE A 527 -1.30 -23.42 11.81
N THR A 528 -2.13 -22.69 12.57
CA THR A 528 -1.77 -22.17 13.90
C THR A 528 -1.40 -23.29 14.86
N ALA A 529 -2.18 -24.37 14.95
CA ALA A 529 -1.87 -25.52 15.81
C ALA A 529 -0.52 -26.16 15.45
N SER A 530 -0.25 -26.29 14.14
CA SER A 530 1.02 -26.84 13.64
C SER A 530 2.22 -25.95 13.98
N LEU A 531 2.05 -24.62 13.89
CA LEU A 531 3.04 -23.60 14.23
C LEU A 531 3.28 -23.45 15.75
N GLU A 532 2.32 -23.86 16.57
CA GLU A 532 2.46 -23.87 18.03
C GLU A 532 2.98 -25.20 18.57
N GLY A 533 3.09 -26.22 17.73
CA GLY A 533 3.49 -27.57 18.15
C GLY A 533 2.43 -28.28 19.00
N ARG A 534 1.17 -27.81 18.97
CA ARG A 534 0.04 -28.51 19.60
C ARG A 534 -0.37 -29.65 18.67
N ASN A 535 0.20 -30.83 18.86
CA ASN A 535 -0.35 -32.04 18.24
C ASN A 535 -1.75 -32.26 18.83
N ARG A 536 -2.77 -32.37 17.97
CA ARG A 536 -4.04 -33.01 18.37
C ARG A 536 -3.72 -34.49 18.53
N SER A 537 -3.50 -34.92 19.78
CA SER A 537 -3.41 -36.34 20.16
C SER A 537 -4.77 -37.01 20.00
#